data_AF-A0A397W5E1-F1
#
_entry.id   AF-A0A397W5E1-F1
#
_cell.length_a   1.000
_cell.length_b   1.000
_cell.length_c   1.000
_cell.angle_alpha   90.00
_cell.angle_beta   90.00
_cell.angle_gamma   90.00
#
_symmetry.space_group_name_H-M   'P 1'
#
loop_
_entity.id
_entity.type
_entity.pdbx_description
1 polymer ?
#
loop_
_entity_poly.entity_id
_entity_poly.type
_entity_poly.pdbx_seq_one_letter_code
_entity_poly.pdbx_strand_id
1 'polypeptide(L)'
;MLKTRIIFTFIALFAFIFTYLHAIPPPSPPPPVNHAIALLKKIKGEVKFDQIVVKNQTKMIVNGIIKKGIDENTPENYFISFSYFGAESNETHSFAELNIPIKPPKAGPWNVTIPGVVDGIAYQTFYVLKDDKVLDSATITKRDT
;
A
#
# COMPACT_ATOMS: atom_id res chain seq x y z
N MET A 1 -49.18 -33.74 30.37
CA MET A 1 -48.30 -32.60 30.71
C MET A 1 -46.91 -32.64 30.05
N LEU A 2 -46.32 -33.82 29.78
CA LEU A 2 -45.00 -33.92 29.13
C LEU A 2 -44.97 -33.36 27.70
N LYS A 3 -46.02 -33.63 26.90
CA LYS A 3 -46.16 -33.13 25.51
C LYS A 3 -46.19 -31.60 25.42
N THR A 4 -46.87 -30.94 26.34
CA THR A 4 -46.98 -29.47 26.38
C THR A 4 -45.64 -28.82 26.71
N ARG A 5 -44.85 -29.39 27.64
CA ARG A 5 -43.50 -28.90 27.98
C ARG A 5 -42.54 -28.95 26.80
N ILE A 6 -42.58 -30.03 26.01
CA ILE A 6 -41.71 -30.19 24.83
C ILE A 6 -41.98 -29.08 23.80
N ILE A 7 -43.26 -28.79 23.51
CA ILE A 7 -43.65 -27.75 22.55
C ILE A 7 -43.14 -26.37 22.99
N PHE A 8 -43.31 -26.02 24.27
CA PHE A 8 -42.81 -24.74 24.79
C PHE A 8 -41.29 -24.62 24.72
N THR A 9 -40.55 -25.71 24.98
CA THR A 9 -39.09 -25.71 24.82
C THR A 9 -38.66 -25.48 23.37
N PHE A 10 -39.35 -26.10 22.41
CA PHE A 10 -39.05 -25.88 20.99
C PHE A 10 -39.34 -24.45 20.55
N ILE A 11 -40.45 -23.85 20.99
CA ILE A 11 -40.80 -22.46 20.68
C ILE A 11 -39.77 -21.49 21.29
N ALA A 12 -39.36 -21.71 22.54
CA ALA A 12 -38.35 -20.88 23.21
C ALA A 12 -36.98 -20.98 22.52
N LEU A 13 -36.56 -22.19 22.14
CA LEU A 13 -35.31 -22.42 21.41
C LEU A 13 -35.35 -21.78 20.02
N PHE A 14 -36.48 -21.89 19.32
CA PHE A 14 -36.68 -21.26 18.01
C PHE A 14 -36.64 -19.73 18.12
N ALA A 15 -37.33 -19.14 19.10
CA ALA A 15 -37.26 -17.70 19.36
C ALA A 15 -35.84 -17.23 19.73
N PHE A 16 -35.08 -18.03 20.49
CA PHE A 16 -33.68 -17.75 20.83
C PHE A 16 -32.77 -17.75 19.59
N ILE A 17 -32.94 -18.73 18.69
CA ILE A 17 -32.18 -18.78 17.44
C ILE A 17 -32.52 -17.58 16.56
N PHE A 18 -33.80 -17.25 16.38
CA PHE A 18 -34.20 -16.12 15.53
C PHE A 18 -33.76 -14.76 16.10
N THR A 19 -33.76 -14.57 17.41
CA THR A 19 -33.27 -13.32 18.01
C THR A 19 -31.75 -13.17 17.92
N TYR A 20 -30.98 -14.26 18.02
CA TYR A 20 -29.51 -14.21 17.92
C TYR A 20 -28.97 -14.29 16.49
N LEU A 21 -29.70 -14.86 15.52
CA LEU A 21 -29.24 -14.99 14.13
C LEU A 21 -29.21 -13.64 13.38
N HIS A 22 -29.98 -12.64 13.82
CA HIS A 22 -30.02 -11.31 13.21
C HIS A 22 -28.93 -10.35 13.72
N ALA A 23 -28.11 -10.76 14.69
CA ALA A 23 -27.08 -9.91 15.30
C ALA A 23 -25.72 -9.98 14.58
N ILE A 24 -25.66 -10.51 13.35
CA ILE A 24 -24.44 -10.38 12.53
C ILE A 24 -24.47 -8.96 11.95
N PRO A 25 -23.57 -8.04 12.40
CA PRO A 25 -23.48 -6.73 11.81
C PRO A 25 -23.20 -6.89 10.31
N PRO A 26 -23.82 -6.10 9.43
CA PRO A 26 -23.49 -6.14 8.02
C PRO A 26 -21.97 -5.98 7.86
N PRO A 27 -21.33 -6.73 6.94
CA PRO A 27 -19.91 -6.57 6.69
C PRO A 27 -19.65 -5.09 6.40
N SER A 28 -18.69 -4.51 7.13
CA SER A 28 -18.30 -3.11 6.90
C SER A 28 -17.94 -2.96 5.42
N PRO A 29 -18.35 -1.87 4.75
CA PRO A 29 -17.92 -1.60 3.39
C PRO A 29 -16.38 -1.64 3.34
N PRO A 30 -15.79 -2.17 2.25
CA PRO A 30 -14.34 -2.15 2.10
C PRO A 30 -13.85 -0.70 2.23
N PRO A 31 -12.74 -0.46 2.97
CA PRO A 31 -12.20 0.89 3.08
C PRO A 31 -11.90 1.45 1.69
N PRO A 32 -12.06 2.76 1.47
CA PRO A 32 -11.72 3.40 0.20
C PRO A 32 -10.27 3.03 -0.16
N VAL A 33 -10.08 2.53 -1.39
CA VAL A 33 -8.74 2.17 -1.86
C VAL A 33 -8.02 3.46 -2.19
N ASN A 34 -7.17 3.91 -1.28
CA ASN A 34 -6.36 5.11 -1.50
C ASN A 34 -5.25 4.79 -2.52
N HIS A 35 -5.13 5.66 -3.53
CA HIS A 35 -4.10 5.56 -4.56
C HIS A 35 -3.30 6.85 -4.63
N ALA A 36 -2.00 6.75 -4.90
CA ALA A 36 -1.15 7.90 -5.20
C ALA A 36 -0.13 7.59 -6.28
N ILE A 37 0.44 8.65 -6.87
CA ILE A 37 1.42 8.53 -7.95
C ILE A 37 2.50 9.62 -7.83
N ALA A 38 3.74 9.24 -8.12
CA ALA A 38 4.86 10.15 -8.35
C ALA A 38 5.34 10.02 -9.79
N LEU A 39 5.39 11.15 -10.50
CA LEU A 39 5.79 11.22 -11.91
C LEU A 39 7.14 11.93 -12.05
N LEU A 40 8.20 11.15 -12.27
CA LEU A 40 9.58 11.59 -12.34
C LEU A 40 9.93 12.02 -13.77
N LYS A 41 9.78 13.31 -14.07
CA LYS A 41 9.83 13.86 -15.45
C LYS A 41 11.21 13.70 -16.11
N LYS A 42 12.29 13.98 -15.38
CA LYS A 42 13.67 13.94 -15.90
C LYS A 42 14.10 12.52 -16.22
N ILE A 43 13.74 11.53 -15.40
CA ILE A 43 14.06 10.12 -15.64
C ILE A 43 12.93 9.30 -16.33
N LYS A 44 11.83 9.97 -16.74
CA LYS A 44 10.62 9.32 -17.30
C LYS A 44 10.19 8.13 -16.42
N GLY A 45 10.24 8.34 -15.11
CA GLY A 45 9.85 7.36 -14.12
C GLY A 45 8.40 7.55 -13.69
N GLU A 46 7.76 6.45 -13.32
CA GLU A 46 6.41 6.42 -12.75
C GLU A 46 6.43 5.47 -11.57
N VAL A 47 5.98 5.97 -10.41
CA VAL A 47 5.85 5.19 -9.18
C VAL A 47 4.43 5.34 -8.66
N LYS A 48 3.73 4.23 -8.45
CA LYS A 48 2.36 4.15 -7.95
C LYS A 48 2.35 3.55 -6.56
N PHE A 49 1.46 4.06 -5.72
CA PHE A 49 1.27 3.62 -4.35
C PHE A 49 -0.19 3.21 -4.21
N ASP A 50 -0.43 1.94 -3.90
CA ASP A 50 -1.75 1.36 -3.79
C ASP A 50 -1.97 0.86 -2.36
N GLN A 51 -3.06 1.30 -1.72
CA GLN A 51 -3.41 0.85 -0.39
C GLN A 51 -3.95 -0.59 -0.43
N ILE A 52 -3.38 -1.47 0.39
CA ILE A 52 -3.86 -2.84 0.58
C ILE A 52 -4.06 -3.17 2.07
N VAL A 53 -4.92 -4.14 2.33
CA VAL A 53 -5.11 -4.72 3.68
C VAL A 53 -4.76 -6.20 3.61
N VAL A 54 -3.74 -6.61 4.36
CA VAL A 54 -3.30 -8.00 4.44
C VAL A 54 -3.36 -8.45 5.89
N LYS A 55 -4.17 -9.47 6.19
CA LYS A 55 -4.36 -9.98 7.56
C LYS A 55 -4.70 -8.88 8.58
N ASN A 56 -5.65 -8.00 8.23
CA ASN A 56 -6.07 -6.84 9.03
C ASN A 56 -4.98 -5.79 9.29
N GLN A 57 -3.85 -5.84 8.57
CA GLN A 57 -2.81 -4.81 8.61
C GLN A 57 -2.83 -3.99 7.32
N THR A 58 -2.87 -2.68 7.48
CA THR A 58 -2.82 -1.72 6.39
C THR A 58 -1.38 -1.59 5.89
N LYS A 59 -1.17 -1.86 4.60
CA LYS A 59 0.13 -1.83 3.91
C LYS A 59 0.00 -1.13 2.57
N MET A 60 1.11 -0.76 1.96
CA MET A 60 1.13 -0.20 0.62
C MET A 60 1.88 -1.12 -0.33
N ILE A 61 1.35 -1.29 -1.54
CA ILE A 61 2.13 -1.80 -2.67
C ILE A 61 2.69 -0.58 -3.41
N VAL A 62 4.00 -0.57 -3.59
CA VAL A 62 4.70 0.43 -4.39
C VAL A 62 5.11 -0.23 -5.70
N ASN A 63 4.57 0.25 -6.81
CA ASN A 63 4.88 -0.24 -8.15
C ASN A 63 5.66 0.83 -8.91
N GLY A 64 6.83 0.50 -9.47
CA GLY A 64 7.66 1.50 -10.14
C GLY A 64 8.26 1.03 -11.46
N ILE A 65 8.51 2.00 -12.34
CA ILE A 65 9.32 1.84 -13.54
C ILE A 65 10.08 3.13 -13.83
N ILE A 66 11.37 3.01 -14.14
CA ILE A 66 12.24 4.12 -14.54
C ILE A 66 12.76 3.83 -15.94
N LYS A 67 12.56 4.76 -16.88
CA LYS A 67 12.82 4.52 -18.32
C LYS A 67 14.14 5.08 -18.83
N LYS A 68 14.82 5.95 -18.08
CA LYS A 68 16.13 6.54 -18.41
C LYS A 68 16.84 7.01 -17.13
N GLY A 69 18.12 7.36 -17.23
CA GLY A 69 18.89 7.95 -16.12
C GLY A 69 19.60 6.95 -15.21
N ILE A 70 19.41 5.65 -15.44
CA ILE A 70 20.19 4.58 -14.82
C ILE A 70 21.30 4.22 -15.80
N ASP A 71 22.55 4.56 -15.53
CA ASP A 71 23.67 4.41 -16.47
C ASP A 71 24.49 3.12 -16.27
N GLU A 72 24.40 2.54 -15.08
CA GLU A 72 25.22 1.42 -14.63
C GLU A 72 24.34 0.37 -13.95
N ASN A 73 24.74 -0.90 -14.04
CA ASN A 73 24.07 -2.01 -13.37
C ASN A 73 24.63 -2.20 -11.94
N THR A 74 24.53 -1.16 -11.11
CA THR A 74 25.08 -1.08 -9.75
C THR A 74 23.97 -0.76 -8.76
N PRO A 75 23.06 -1.70 -8.45
CA PRO A 75 21.86 -1.43 -7.64
C PRO A 75 22.13 -0.96 -6.20
N GLU A 76 23.34 -1.18 -5.70
CA GLU A 76 23.82 -0.63 -4.41
C GLU A 76 23.93 0.90 -4.43
N ASN A 77 24.15 1.50 -5.61
CA ASN A 77 24.41 2.93 -5.79
C ASN A 77 23.16 3.70 -6.19
N TYR A 78 21.99 3.06 -6.29
CA TYR A 78 20.74 3.73 -6.62
C TYR A 78 19.78 3.61 -5.45
N PHE A 79 19.08 4.70 -5.14
CA PHE A 79 18.22 4.77 -3.97
C PHE A 79 16.87 5.37 -4.31
N ILE A 80 15.84 4.91 -3.61
CA ILE A 80 14.57 5.62 -3.48
C ILE A 80 14.52 6.23 -2.08
N SER A 81 13.99 7.46 -1.97
CA SER A 81 13.84 8.14 -0.69
C SER A 81 12.52 8.91 -0.64
N PHE A 82 11.80 8.78 0.47
CA PHE A 82 10.57 9.54 0.74
C PHE A 82 10.32 9.60 2.25
N SER A 83 9.50 10.54 2.70
CA SER A 83 9.10 10.67 4.10
C SER A 83 7.63 10.33 4.29
N TYR A 84 7.27 10.04 5.54
CA TYR A 84 5.87 10.05 5.98
C TYR A 84 5.53 11.44 6.55
N PHE A 85 4.25 11.79 6.52
CA PHE A 85 3.72 12.99 7.12
C PHE A 85 4.03 12.99 8.62
N GLY A 86 4.72 14.04 9.08
CA GLY A 86 5.17 14.17 10.47
C GLY A 86 6.44 13.39 10.82
N ALA A 87 7.09 12.72 9.86
CA ALA A 87 8.40 12.10 10.08
C ALA A 87 9.50 13.17 10.12
N GLU A 88 10.48 12.99 11.01
CA GLU A 88 11.64 13.87 11.15
C GLU A 88 12.71 13.63 10.06
N SER A 89 12.68 12.47 9.41
CA SER A 89 13.65 12.06 8.38
C SER A 89 12.99 11.25 7.27
N ASN A 90 13.67 11.18 6.12
CA ASN A 90 13.24 10.32 5.02
C ASN A 90 13.62 8.86 5.29
N GLU A 91 12.75 7.96 4.88
CA GLU A 91 13.07 6.54 4.69
C GLU A 91 13.78 6.40 3.33
N THR A 92 14.96 5.77 3.33
CA THR A 92 15.79 5.63 2.13
C THR A 92 16.23 4.18 1.98
N HIS A 93 16.00 3.61 0.80
CA HIS A 93 16.33 2.23 0.50
C HIS A 93 17.08 2.13 -0.81
N SER A 94 18.09 1.26 -0.87
CA SER A 94 18.81 1.00 -2.11
C SER A 94 17.97 0.14 -3.06
N PHE A 95 18.28 0.18 -4.35
CA PHE A 95 17.65 -0.68 -5.34
C PHE A 95 18.02 -2.15 -5.07
N ALA A 96 19.21 -2.41 -4.49
CA ALA A 96 19.64 -3.74 -4.09
C ALA A 96 18.76 -4.30 -2.95
N GLU A 97 18.52 -3.52 -1.89
CA GLU A 97 17.67 -3.92 -0.76
C GLU A 97 16.25 -4.29 -1.22
N LEU A 98 15.72 -3.50 -2.15
CA LEU A 98 14.38 -3.68 -2.71
C LEU A 98 14.31 -4.68 -3.87
N ASN A 99 15.45 -5.30 -4.25
CA ASN A 99 15.58 -6.18 -5.40
C ASN A 99 15.02 -5.57 -6.71
N ILE A 100 15.22 -4.27 -6.92
CA ILE A 100 14.80 -3.57 -8.12
C ILE A 100 15.73 -3.97 -9.28
N PRO A 101 15.22 -4.59 -10.36
CA PRO A 101 16.03 -5.02 -11.47
C PRO A 101 16.51 -3.81 -12.27
N ILE A 102 17.82 -3.74 -12.51
CA ILE A 102 18.45 -2.71 -13.33
C ILE A 102 18.88 -3.31 -14.67
N LYS A 103 18.49 -2.64 -15.75
CA LYS A 103 19.01 -2.87 -17.09
C LYS A 103 19.15 -1.51 -17.77
N PRO A 104 20.33 -0.87 -17.69
CA PRO A 104 20.53 0.47 -18.23
C PRO A 104 19.99 0.59 -19.66
N PRO A 105 19.27 1.67 -20.01
CA PRO A 105 19.09 2.89 -19.23
C PRO A 105 17.96 2.84 -18.18
N LYS A 106 17.39 1.66 -17.89
CA LYS A 106 16.11 1.47 -17.19
C LYS A 106 16.29 0.76 -15.85
N ALA A 107 15.31 0.93 -14.97
CA ALA A 107 15.09 0.08 -13.81
C ALA A 107 13.61 -0.29 -13.69
N GLY A 108 13.34 -1.56 -13.37
CA GLY A 108 11.99 -2.10 -13.32
C GLY A 108 11.46 -2.67 -14.65
N PRO A 109 10.17 -3.04 -14.70
CA PRO A 109 9.16 -2.82 -13.65
C PRO A 109 9.48 -3.57 -12.35
N TRP A 110 9.07 -3.01 -11.22
CA TRP A 110 9.26 -3.60 -9.89
C TRP A 110 8.05 -3.33 -9.01
N ASN A 111 7.87 -4.17 -7.99
CA ASN A 111 6.86 -3.99 -6.96
C ASN A 111 7.42 -4.38 -5.58
N VAL A 112 7.12 -3.59 -4.57
CA VAL A 112 7.46 -3.89 -3.17
C VAL A 112 6.26 -3.64 -2.28
N THR A 113 6.13 -4.42 -1.20
CA THR A 113 5.11 -4.20 -0.18
C THR A 113 5.78 -3.64 1.06
N ILE A 114 5.35 -2.44 1.48
CA ILE A 114 5.89 -1.75 2.65
C ILE A 114 4.78 -1.47 3.67
N PRO A 115 5.11 -1.36 4.97
CA PRO A 115 4.14 -0.89 5.96
C PRO A 115 3.74 0.57 5.68
N GLY A 116 2.55 0.95 6.15
CA GLY A 116 2.09 2.35 6.11
C GLY A 116 0.79 2.56 5.34
N VAL A 117 0.40 3.83 5.25
CA VAL A 117 -0.83 4.30 4.62
C VAL A 117 -0.53 5.30 3.53
N VAL A 118 -1.25 5.23 2.41
CA VAL A 118 -1.01 6.11 1.25
C VAL A 118 -1.21 7.57 1.62
N ASP A 119 -2.20 7.88 2.46
CA ASP A 119 -2.42 9.25 2.96
C ASP A 119 -1.24 9.77 3.78
N GLY A 120 -0.46 8.88 4.39
CA GLY A 120 0.74 9.23 5.15
C GLY A 120 1.90 9.68 4.28
N ILE A 121 1.94 9.33 2.99
CA ILE A 121 2.99 9.76 2.06
C ILE A 121 2.46 10.75 1.01
N ALA A 122 1.15 10.98 0.97
CA ALA A 122 0.54 11.93 0.07
C ALA A 122 1.13 13.32 0.27
N TYR A 123 1.37 14.02 -0.83
CA TYR A 123 1.96 15.36 -0.89
C TYR A 123 3.42 15.46 -0.41
N GLN A 124 4.04 14.35 -0.01
CA GLN A 124 5.48 14.29 0.23
C GLN A 124 6.27 14.19 -1.08
N THR A 125 7.56 14.44 -1.02
CA THR A 125 8.44 14.32 -2.19
C THR A 125 9.06 12.93 -2.24
N PHE A 126 8.92 12.27 -3.39
CA PHE A 126 9.63 11.05 -3.73
C PHE A 126 10.89 11.40 -4.51
N TYR A 127 12.03 10.85 -4.10
CA TYR A 127 13.34 11.07 -4.71
C TYR A 127 13.88 9.77 -5.30
N VAL A 128 14.59 9.89 -6.41
CA VAL A 128 15.49 8.86 -6.91
C VAL A 128 16.90 9.43 -6.90
N LEU A 129 17.83 8.72 -6.26
CA LEU A 129 19.22 9.15 -6.10
C LEU A 129 20.18 8.15 -6.77
N LYS A 130 21.34 8.65 -7.18
CA LYS A 130 22.55 7.87 -7.47
C LYS A 130 23.60 8.31 -6.45
N ASP A 131 24.05 7.38 -5.62
CA ASP A 131 24.78 7.68 -4.39
C ASP A 131 23.97 8.71 -3.58
N ASP A 132 24.55 9.85 -3.25
CA ASP A 132 23.85 10.95 -2.55
C ASP A 132 23.26 12.02 -3.48
N LYS A 133 23.37 11.83 -4.81
CA LYS A 133 22.95 12.83 -5.78
C LYS A 133 21.54 12.55 -6.31
N VAL A 134 20.66 13.53 -6.17
CA VAL A 134 19.30 13.46 -6.72
C VAL A 134 19.35 13.39 -8.25
N LEU A 135 18.88 12.27 -8.80
CA LEU A 135 18.67 12.10 -10.23
C LEU A 135 17.40 12.83 -10.66
N ASP A 136 16.32 12.62 -9.93
CA ASP A 136 15.00 13.25 -10.13
C ASP A 136 14.17 13.20 -8.85
N SER A 137 13.13 14.02 -8.79
CA SER A 137 12.16 14.01 -7.69
C SER A 137 10.78 14.44 -8.16
N ALA A 138 9.75 14.01 -7.43
CA ALA A 138 8.37 14.37 -7.73
C ALA A 138 7.51 14.35 -6.47
N THR A 139 6.55 15.26 -6.39
CA THR A 139 5.52 15.22 -5.35
C THR A 139 4.58 14.03 -5.59
N ILE A 140 4.34 13.26 -4.53
CA ILE A 140 3.37 12.16 -4.52
C ILE A 140 1.97 12.79 -4.51
N THR A 141 1.21 12.58 -5.58
CA THR A 141 -0.13 13.16 -5.74
C THR A 141 -1.18 12.06 -5.54
N LYS A 142 -2.16 12.32 -4.68
CA LYS A 142 -3.31 11.42 -4.51
C LYS A 142 -4.10 11.35 -5.82
N ARG A 143 -4.57 10.15 -6.17
CA ARG A 143 -5.57 9.97 -7.22
C ARG A 143 -6.89 9.62 -6.56
N ASP A 144 -7.90 10.44 -6.81
CA ASP A 144 -9.27 10.06 -6.55
C ASP A 144 -9.71 9.10 -7.67
N THR A 145 -10.27 7.95 -7.26
CA THR A 145 -10.96 6.99 -8.14
C THR A 145 -12.46 7.21 -8.06
#